data_AF-A0A957KIB6-F1
#
_entry.id   AF-A0A957KIB6-F1
#
_cell.length_a   1.000
_cell.length_b   1.000
_cell.length_c   1.000
_cell.angle_alpha   90.00
_cell.angle_beta   90.00
_cell.angle_gamma   90.00
#
_symmetry.space_group_name_H-M   'P 1'
#
loop_
_entity.id
_entity.type
_entity.pdbx_description
1 polymer ?
#
loop_
_entity_poly.entity_id
_entity_poly.type
_entity_poly.pdbx_seq_one_letter_code
_entity_poly.pdbx_strand_id
1 'polypeptide(L)'
;VHLGPTLNELALSERVIWYGAVAEQPYTLVTQQSLFDATRAPAGQHTGWAYCHVPNGSTVDMTEHIEAQIERFAPGFRDTILARHTMSAPDFQRYNPNYIGGDINGGVQNWRQLFTRPVPRWNPYSTPLPDLFLCSSATPPGGGVHGMCGYHAAQSVLQRHR
;
A
#
# COMPACT_ATOMS: atom_id res chain seq x y z
N VAL A 1 -1.41 -10.96 7.63
CA VAL A 1 -0.32 -11.92 7.38
C VAL A 1 0.35 -11.60 6.05
N HIS A 2 1.65 -11.85 5.96
CA HIS A 2 2.45 -11.74 4.74
C HIS A 2 2.50 -13.15 4.13
N LEU A 3 1.84 -13.37 3.00
CA LEU A 3 1.83 -14.68 2.33
C LEU A 3 2.95 -14.77 1.30
N GLY A 4 3.91 -15.64 1.61
CA GLY A 4 4.97 -16.14 0.74
C GLY A 4 5.78 -17.16 1.53
N PRO A 5 6.09 -18.34 0.96
CA PRO A 5 6.63 -19.45 1.74
C PRO A 5 8.10 -19.24 2.11
N THR A 6 8.84 -18.47 1.32
CA THR A 6 10.27 -18.19 1.54
C THR A 6 10.63 -16.74 1.24
N LEU A 7 11.67 -16.24 1.91
CA LEU A 7 12.23 -14.91 1.62
C LEU A 7 12.65 -14.77 0.16
N ASN A 8 13.13 -15.84 -0.46
CA ASN A 8 13.54 -15.83 -1.87
C ASN A 8 12.35 -15.60 -2.81
N GLU A 9 11.23 -16.28 -2.60
CA GLU A 9 10.02 -16.06 -3.41
C GLU A 9 9.48 -14.64 -3.25
N LEU A 10 9.46 -14.13 -2.01
CA LEU A 10 9.08 -12.75 -1.73
C LEU A 10 9.99 -11.76 -2.48
N ALA A 11 11.30 -11.92 -2.39
CA ALA A 11 12.27 -11.07 -3.06
C ALA A 11 12.15 -11.16 -4.60
N LEU A 12 11.87 -12.35 -5.14
CA LEU A 12 11.66 -12.54 -6.57
C LEU A 12 10.40 -11.84 -7.06
N SER A 13 9.27 -11.97 -6.34
CA SER A 13 8.02 -11.27 -6.64
C SER A 13 8.24 -9.76 -6.72
N GLU A 14 8.85 -9.18 -5.69
CA GLU A 14 9.12 -7.74 -5.62
C GLU A 14 10.10 -7.28 -6.72
N ARG A 15 11.13 -8.09 -7.02
CA ARG A 15 12.11 -7.77 -8.07
C ARG A 15 11.48 -7.76 -9.46
N VAL A 16 10.58 -8.67 -9.76
CA VAL A 16 9.88 -8.70 -11.06
C VAL A 16 9.04 -7.43 -11.25
N ILE A 17 8.36 -6.99 -10.19
CA ILE A 17 7.57 -5.75 -10.18
C ILE A 17 8.46 -4.52 -10.35
N TRP A 18 9.61 -4.50 -9.70
CA TRP A 18 10.61 -3.45 -9.86
C TRP A 18 11.05 -3.26 -11.32
N TYR A 19 11.14 -4.35 -12.09
CA TYR A 19 11.49 -4.32 -13.51
C TYR A 19 10.27 -4.16 -14.45
N GLY A 20 9.08 -3.85 -13.91
CA GLY A 20 7.90 -3.51 -14.69
C GLY A 20 7.04 -4.70 -15.15
N ALA A 21 7.25 -5.90 -14.59
CA ALA A 21 6.43 -7.07 -14.87
C ALA A 21 5.56 -7.47 -13.67
N VAL A 22 4.53 -8.27 -13.89
CA VAL A 22 3.71 -8.85 -12.81
C VAL A 22 4.25 -10.20 -12.38
N ALA A 23 4.10 -10.54 -11.10
CA ALA A 23 4.53 -11.82 -10.56
C ALA A 23 3.40 -12.87 -10.67
N GLU A 24 3.70 -14.04 -11.21
CA GLU A 24 2.75 -15.16 -11.29
C GLU A 24 2.38 -15.69 -9.88
N GLN A 25 3.35 -15.69 -8.97
CA GLN A 25 3.14 -16.03 -7.56
C GLN A 25 3.45 -14.80 -6.71
N PRO A 26 2.48 -13.88 -6.55
CA PRO A 26 2.73 -12.61 -5.92
C PRO A 26 2.94 -12.76 -4.41
N TYR A 27 3.85 -11.95 -3.87
CA TYR A 27 3.78 -11.57 -2.46
C TYR A 27 2.41 -10.96 -2.18
N THR A 28 1.66 -11.59 -1.28
CA THR A 28 0.28 -11.22 -1.00
C THR A 28 0.11 -10.89 0.47
N LEU A 29 -0.38 -9.68 0.75
CA LEU A 29 -0.79 -9.29 2.09
C LEU A 29 -2.25 -9.68 2.27
N VAL A 30 -2.56 -10.43 3.33
CA VAL A 30 -3.93 -10.88 3.62
C VAL A 30 -4.31 -10.54 5.04
N THR A 31 -5.52 -10.03 5.23
CA THR A 31 -6.08 -9.67 6.54
C THR A 31 -7.54 -10.07 6.62
N GLN A 32 -8.00 -10.40 7.83
CA GLN A 32 -9.38 -10.79 8.11
C GLN A 32 -9.85 -10.06 9.37
N GLN A 33 -10.43 -8.87 9.18
CA GLN A 33 -10.77 -7.96 10.27
C GLN A 33 -11.94 -8.48 11.12
N SER A 34 -12.85 -9.25 10.51
CA SER A 34 -14.04 -9.81 11.15
C SER A 34 -13.76 -10.73 12.35
N LEU A 35 -12.52 -11.21 12.52
CA LEU A 35 -12.09 -11.95 13.72
C LEU A 35 -11.95 -11.06 14.96
N PHE A 36 -11.81 -9.74 14.77
CA PHE A 36 -11.60 -8.76 15.84
C PHE A 36 -12.75 -7.76 15.97
N ASP A 37 -13.56 -7.62 14.91
CA ASP A 37 -14.78 -6.83 14.90
C ASP A 37 -15.89 -7.56 14.13
N ALA A 38 -16.77 -8.23 14.87
CA ALA A 38 -17.86 -9.02 14.30
C ALA A 38 -18.89 -8.16 13.52
N THR A 39 -18.93 -6.84 13.73
CA THR A 39 -19.86 -5.95 12.99
C THR A 39 -19.46 -5.77 11.52
N ARG A 40 -18.24 -6.21 11.16
CA ARG A 40 -17.71 -6.13 9.79
C ARG A 40 -18.28 -7.18 8.85
N ALA A 41 -18.96 -8.22 9.35
CA ALA A 41 -19.53 -9.28 8.54
C ALA A 41 -20.89 -9.76 9.09
N PRO A 42 -21.77 -10.33 8.25
CA PRO A 42 -22.94 -11.05 8.72
C PRO A 42 -22.57 -12.22 9.65
N ALA A 43 -23.52 -12.65 10.49
CA ALA A 43 -23.30 -13.76 11.41
C ALA A 43 -22.85 -15.04 10.67
N GLY A 44 -21.76 -15.64 11.15
CA GLY A 44 -21.17 -16.85 10.54
C GLY A 44 -20.37 -16.61 9.27
N GLN A 45 -20.16 -15.35 8.85
CA GLN A 45 -19.38 -14.99 7.66
C GLN A 45 -18.15 -14.16 8.04
N HIS A 46 -17.25 -13.96 7.07
CA HIS A 46 -16.03 -13.20 7.26
C HIS A 46 -15.76 -12.25 6.10
N THR A 47 -15.21 -11.07 6.40
CA THR A 47 -14.57 -10.21 5.41
C THR A 47 -13.08 -10.51 5.34
N GLY A 48 -12.58 -10.75 4.12
CA GLY A 48 -11.15 -10.79 3.81
C GLY A 48 -10.74 -9.53 3.03
N TRP A 49 -9.51 -9.08 3.24
CA TRP A 49 -8.86 -8.08 2.41
C TRP A 49 -7.48 -8.56 2.02
N ALA A 50 -7.16 -8.50 0.74
CA ALA A 50 -5.88 -8.87 0.22
C ALA A 50 -5.39 -7.90 -0.86
N TYR A 51 -4.08 -7.76 -0.98
CA TYR A 51 -3.45 -7.08 -2.11
C TYR A 51 -2.07 -7.66 -2.40
N CYS A 52 -1.60 -7.46 -3.63
CA CYS A 52 -0.22 -7.65 -4.03
C CYS A 52 0.34 -6.39 -4.67
N HIS A 53 1.65 -6.32 -4.83
CA HIS A 53 2.28 -5.24 -5.59
C HIS A 53 2.16 -5.50 -7.11
N VAL A 54 2.08 -4.42 -7.88
CA VAL A 54 2.09 -4.41 -9.35
C VAL A 54 2.91 -3.21 -9.83
N PRO A 55 3.40 -3.20 -11.09
CA PRO A 55 4.03 -2.01 -11.65
C PRO A 55 3.12 -0.78 -11.57
N ASN A 56 3.69 0.41 -11.41
CA ASN A 56 2.93 1.65 -11.37
C ASN A 56 2.07 1.80 -12.65
N GLY A 57 0.77 2.07 -12.48
CA GLY A 57 -0.18 2.19 -13.58
C GLY A 57 -0.58 0.88 -14.24
N SER A 58 -0.20 -0.29 -13.69
CA SER A 58 -0.56 -1.60 -14.23
C SER A 58 -2.08 -1.77 -14.34
N THR A 59 -2.54 -2.19 -15.52
CA THR A 59 -3.95 -2.51 -15.79
C THR A 59 -4.26 -4.00 -15.61
N VAL A 60 -3.28 -4.80 -15.19
CA VAL A 60 -3.44 -6.26 -15.06
C VAL A 60 -4.31 -6.58 -13.85
N ASP A 61 -5.34 -7.40 -14.05
CA ASP A 61 -6.15 -7.94 -12.97
C ASP A 61 -5.41 -9.09 -12.27
N MET A 62 -5.06 -8.87 -11.00
CA MET A 62 -4.33 -9.84 -10.18
C MET A 62 -5.25 -10.73 -9.32
N THR A 63 -6.57 -10.65 -9.49
CA THR A 63 -7.54 -11.37 -8.67
C THR A 63 -7.27 -12.88 -8.63
N GLU A 64 -7.13 -13.52 -9.80
CA GLU A 64 -6.88 -14.97 -9.86
C GLU A 64 -5.53 -15.36 -9.24
N HIS A 65 -4.50 -14.53 -9.42
CA HIS A 65 -3.18 -14.76 -8.85
C HIS A 65 -3.20 -14.65 -7.30
N ILE A 66 -3.94 -13.68 -6.76
CA ILE A 66 -4.14 -13.51 -5.32
C ILE A 66 -4.95 -14.70 -4.76
N GLU A 67 -6.08 -15.04 -5.38
CA GLU A 67 -6.92 -16.17 -4.95
C GLU A 67 -6.16 -17.51 -5.07
N ALA A 68 -5.31 -17.68 -6.10
CA ALA A 68 -4.43 -18.86 -6.25
C ALA A 68 -3.40 -18.92 -5.14
N GLN A 69 -2.80 -17.78 -4.81
CA GLN A 69 -1.80 -17.72 -3.78
C GLN A 69 -2.38 -18.05 -2.40
N ILE A 70 -3.59 -17.59 -2.09
CA ILE A 70 -4.29 -17.95 -0.86
C ILE A 70 -4.65 -19.44 -0.85
N GLU A 71 -5.22 -19.96 -1.94
CA GLU A 71 -5.61 -21.37 -2.09
C GLU A 71 -4.44 -22.34 -1.83
N ARG A 72 -3.22 -22.00 -2.27
CA ARG A 72 -2.01 -22.79 -2.01
C ARG A 72 -1.72 -23.01 -0.52
N PHE A 73 -2.08 -22.06 0.33
CA PHE A 73 -1.84 -22.12 1.78
C PHE A 73 -3.10 -22.43 2.60
N ALA A 74 -4.28 -22.26 1.99
CA ALA A 74 -5.58 -22.55 2.58
C ALA A 74 -6.46 -23.27 1.55
N PRO A 75 -6.26 -24.57 1.31
CA PRO A 75 -7.06 -25.33 0.35
C PRO A 75 -8.56 -25.29 0.66
N GLY A 76 -9.38 -25.10 -0.37
CA GLY A 76 -10.82 -24.88 -0.28
C GLY A 76 -11.21 -23.41 -0.08
N PHE A 77 -10.25 -22.47 0.00
CA PHE A 77 -10.53 -21.05 0.17
C PHE A 77 -11.45 -20.51 -0.92
N ARG A 78 -11.16 -20.84 -2.19
CA ARG A 78 -11.95 -20.36 -3.35
C ARG A 78 -13.42 -20.74 -3.27
N ASP A 79 -13.72 -21.91 -2.72
CA ASP A 79 -15.10 -22.40 -2.56
C ASP A 79 -15.88 -21.62 -1.48
N THR A 80 -15.19 -20.86 -0.62
CA THR A 80 -15.81 -20.04 0.44
C THR A 80 -16.16 -18.61 0.00
N ILE A 81 -15.75 -18.18 -1.19
CA ILE A 81 -15.91 -16.80 -1.66
C ILE A 81 -17.36 -16.57 -2.10
N LEU A 82 -18.13 -15.86 -1.28
CA LEU A 82 -19.53 -15.50 -1.59
C LEU A 82 -19.64 -14.30 -2.55
N ALA A 83 -18.74 -13.33 -2.41
CA ALA A 83 -18.69 -12.13 -3.23
C ALA A 83 -17.27 -11.56 -3.21
N ARG A 84 -16.90 -10.84 -4.28
CA ARG A 84 -15.61 -10.16 -4.40
C ARG A 84 -15.80 -8.74 -4.91
N HIS A 85 -14.92 -7.85 -4.46
CA HIS A 85 -14.74 -6.51 -4.99
C HIS A 85 -13.25 -6.30 -5.22
N THR A 86 -12.87 -5.89 -6.42
CA THR A 86 -11.49 -5.79 -6.86
C THR A 86 -11.21 -4.39 -7.36
N MET A 87 -9.97 -3.93 -7.25
CA MET A 87 -9.53 -2.64 -7.77
C MET A 87 -8.15 -2.79 -8.39
N SER A 88 -8.02 -2.41 -9.66
CA SER A 88 -6.72 -2.28 -10.32
C SER A 88 -6.02 -0.97 -9.91
N ALA A 89 -4.76 -0.79 -10.30
CA ALA A 89 -4.04 0.46 -10.04
C ALA A 89 -4.75 1.70 -10.64
N PRO A 90 -5.26 1.68 -11.89
CA PRO A 90 -6.11 2.75 -12.42
C PRO A 90 -7.37 3.01 -11.60
N ASP A 91 -8.02 1.97 -11.07
CA ASP A 91 -9.22 2.14 -10.24
C ASP A 91 -8.88 2.80 -8.91
N PHE A 92 -7.73 2.47 -8.33
CA PHE A 92 -7.22 3.15 -7.14
C PHE A 92 -6.98 4.64 -7.38
N GLN A 93 -6.40 5.00 -8.54
CA GLN A 93 -6.24 6.40 -8.93
C GLN A 93 -7.59 7.10 -9.16
N ARG A 94 -8.59 6.42 -9.74
CA ARG A 94 -9.95 6.96 -9.91
C ARG A 94 -10.64 7.19 -8.57
N TYR A 95 -10.45 6.26 -7.63
CA TYR A 95 -10.99 6.35 -6.28
C TYR A 95 -10.38 7.53 -5.50
N ASN A 96 -9.07 7.72 -5.61
CA ASN A 96 -8.38 8.86 -5.01
C ASN A 96 -7.32 9.39 -5.99
N PRO A 97 -7.52 10.59 -6.57
CA PRO A 97 -6.60 11.18 -7.53
C PRO A 97 -5.17 11.38 -7.02
N ASN A 98 -4.92 11.32 -5.70
CA ASN A 98 -3.58 11.36 -5.14
C ASN A 98 -2.79 10.06 -5.36
N TYR A 99 -3.45 8.94 -5.67
CA TYR A 99 -2.82 7.63 -5.92
C TYR A 99 -2.44 7.47 -7.39
N ILE A 100 -1.54 8.34 -7.87
CA ILE A 100 -1.09 8.31 -9.27
C ILE A 100 -0.47 6.93 -9.59
N GLY A 101 -1.02 6.27 -10.62
CA GLY A 101 -0.68 4.91 -11.01
C GLY A 101 -0.94 3.86 -9.92
N GLY A 102 -1.87 4.13 -8.99
CA GLY A 102 -2.20 3.26 -7.86
C GLY A 102 -1.23 3.34 -6.68
N ASP A 103 -0.28 4.28 -6.67
CA ASP A 103 0.74 4.38 -5.62
C ASP A 103 0.22 5.11 -4.37
N ILE A 104 0.00 4.35 -3.30
CA ILE A 104 -0.44 4.88 -1.98
C ILE A 104 0.65 5.67 -1.24
N ASN A 105 1.91 5.49 -1.62
CA ASN A 105 3.05 6.13 -0.98
C ASN A 105 3.52 7.40 -1.73
N GLY A 106 3.07 7.60 -2.97
CA GLY A 106 3.49 8.73 -3.80
C GLY A 106 4.99 8.71 -4.13
N GLY A 107 5.59 7.52 -4.25
CA GLY A 107 6.98 7.34 -4.57
C GLY A 107 7.58 6.04 -4.04
N VAL A 108 8.68 5.64 -4.68
CA VAL A 108 9.46 4.45 -4.33
C VAL A 108 10.12 4.55 -2.95
N GLN A 109 9.97 3.51 -2.12
CA GLN A 109 10.61 3.41 -0.80
C GLN A 109 12.08 2.98 -0.90
N ASN A 110 12.97 3.87 -1.37
CA ASN A 110 14.41 3.63 -1.38
C ASN A 110 15.17 4.68 -0.55
N TRP A 111 16.47 4.40 -0.30
CA TRP A 111 17.31 5.29 0.52
C TRP A 111 17.38 6.72 -0.03
N ARG A 112 17.31 6.91 -1.36
CA ARG A 112 17.32 8.25 -1.95
C ARG A 112 16.06 9.01 -1.54
N GLN A 113 14.90 8.43 -1.81
CA GLN A 113 13.64 9.06 -1.47
C GLN A 113 13.42 9.20 0.03
N LEU A 114 14.01 8.34 0.87
CA LEU A 114 13.97 8.52 2.33
C LEU A 114 14.49 9.91 2.75
N PHE A 115 15.53 10.42 2.08
CA PHE A 115 16.13 11.72 2.38
C PHE A 115 15.68 12.86 1.46
N THR A 116 15.13 12.55 0.29
CA THR A 116 14.84 13.58 -0.74
C THR A 116 13.36 13.75 -1.09
N ARG A 117 12.44 12.97 -0.49
CA ARG A 117 10.99 13.15 -0.71
C ARG A 117 10.41 14.30 0.14
N PRO A 118 9.34 14.96 -0.33
CA PRO A 118 8.85 14.93 -1.72
C PRO A 118 9.74 15.76 -2.65
N VAL A 119 10.50 16.70 -2.09
CA VAL A 119 11.53 17.49 -2.77
C VAL A 119 12.73 17.69 -1.84
N PRO A 120 13.97 17.76 -2.35
CA PRO A 120 15.16 17.94 -1.51
C PRO A 120 15.13 19.32 -0.83
N ARG A 121 14.81 19.36 0.47
CA ARG A 121 14.78 20.57 1.30
C ARG A 121 15.31 20.28 2.69
N TRP A 122 15.85 21.31 3.33
CA TRP A 122 16.23 21.26 4.75
C TRP A 122 15.06 20.92 5.66
N ASN A 123 13.89 21.51 5.38
CA ASN A 123 12.63 21.12 5.99
C ASN A 123 11.75 20.45 4.92
N PRO A 124 11.65 19.11 4.90
CA PRO A 124 10.88 18.39 3.89
C PRO A 124 9.36 18.56 4.03
N TYR A 125 8.89 19.10 5.15
CA TYR A 125 7.48 19.39 5.40
C TYR A 125 7.08 20.80 4.95
N SER A 126 8.04 21.68 4.65
CA SER A 126 7.76 23.06 4.22
C SER A 126 7.50 23.16 2.71
N THR A 127 6.67 24.13 2.32
CA THR A 127 6.48 24.51 0.91
C THR A 127 7.01 25.93 0.65
N PRO A 128 7.12 26.37 -0.62
CA PRO A 128 7.46 27.77 -0.93
C PRO A 128 6.44 28.77 -0.37
N LEU A 129 5.21 28.35 -0.12
CA LEU A 129 4.19 29.18 0.52
C LEU A 129 4.43 29.19 2.04
N PRO A 130 4.50 30.37 2.69
CA PRO A 130 4.91 30.46 4.09
C PRO A 130 4.06 29.65 5.07
N ASP A 131 2.75 29.61 4.83
CA ASP A 131 1.77 29.04 5.76
C ASP A 131 1.19 27.70 5.26
N LEU A 132 1.88 27.03 4.33
CA LEU A 132 1.48 25.73 3.79
C LEU A 132 2.56 24.68 4.03
N PHE A 133 2.15 23.56 4.61
CA PHE A 133 3.01 22.45 5.01
C PHE A 133 2.46 21.12 4.47
N LEU A 134 3.34 20.14 4.29
CA LEU A 134 3.04 18.79 3.84
C LEU A 134 3.10 17.83 5.03
N CYS A 135 2.10 16.95 5.15
CA CYS A 135 1.96 16.04 6.29
C CYS A 135 1.53 14.62 5.91
N SER A 136 1.66 14.23 4.64
CA SER A 136 1.17 12.97 4.09
C SER A 136 2.28 11.91 3.96
N SER A 137 1.95 10.75 3.38
CA SER A 137 2.91 9.70 3.03
C SER A 137 4.02 10.15 2.06
N ALA A 138 3.85 11.30 1.40
CA ALA A 138 4.84 11.90 0.51
C ALA A 138 6.02 12.55 1.24
N THR A 139 5.90 12.83 2.55
CA THR A 139 7.00 13.35 3.39
C THR A 139 7.69 12.22 4.16
N PRO A 140 8.96 12.38 4.59
CA PRO A 140 9.61 11.41 5.46
C PRO A 140 8.81 11.19 6.76
N PRO A 141 8.86 9.99 7.37
CA PRO A 141 9.58 8.79 6.93
C PRO A 141 8.93 8.04 5.75
N GLY A 142 7.78 8.49 5.26
CA GLY A 142 7.10 7.91 4.10
C GLY A 142 5.70 7.41 4.43
N GLY A 143 5.24 6.41 3.68
CA GLY A 143 3.98 5.77 3.96
C GLY A 143 4.00 4.84 5.17
N GLY A 144 2.80 4.50 5.62
CA GLY A 144 2.57 3.75 6.84
C GLY A 144 1.67 4.52 7.81
N VAL A 145 0.85 3.80 8.56
CA VAL A 145 -0.13 4.40 9.49
C VAL A 145 0.53 4.67 10.85
N HIS A 146 1.73 5.26 10.85
CA HIS A 146 2.53 5.51 12.06
C HIS A 146 2.40 6.95 12.60
N GLY A 147 1.75 7.87 11.88
CA GLY A 147 1.47 9.26 12.33
C GLY A 147 2.64 10.25 12.30
N MET A 148 3.86 9.82 12.02
CA MET A 148 5.08 10.66 12.10
C MET A 148 5.11 11.80 11.08
N CYS A 149 4.54 11.62 9.88
CA CYS A 149 4.48 12.69 8.87
C CYS A 149 3.68 13.90 9.40
N GLY A 150 2.54 13.63 10.03
CA GLY A 150 1.72 14.65 10.68
C GLY A 150 2.43 15.29 11.87
N TYR A 151 3.06 14.48 12.72
CA TYR A 151 3.81 14.96 13.87
C TYR A 151 4.93 15.94 13.49
N HIS A 152 5.78 15.57 12.53
CA HIS A 152 6.90 16.42 12.12
C HIS A 152 6.49 17.65 11.30
N ALA A 153 5.38 17.55 10.54
CA ALA A 153 4.78 18.74 9.92
C ALA A 153 4.31 19.74 10.99
N ALA A 154 3.66 19.26 12.05
CA ALA A 154 3.24 20.11 13.16
C ALA A 154 4.43 20.75 13.89
N GLN A 155 5.52 19.99 14.13
CA GLN A 155 6.76 20.56 14.69
C GLN A 155 7.36 21.64 13.78
N SER A 156 7.30 21.44 12.45
CA SER A 156 7.78 22.41 11.47
C SER A 156 6.99 23.71 11.49
N VAL A 157 5.66 23.64 11.64
CA VAL A 157 4.79 24.80 11.84
C VAL A 157 5.19 25.54 13.10
N LEU A 158 5.31 24.83 14.23
CA LEU A 158 5.64 25.44 15.52
C LEU A 158 7.01 26.12 15.53
N GLN A 159 8.00 25.59 14.81
CA GLN A 159 9.33 26.21 14.71
C GLN A 159 9.31 27.50 13.88
N ARG A 160 8.43 27.60 12.88
CA ARG A 160 8.35 28.77 12.00
C ARG A 160 7.58 29.95 12.61
N HIS A 161 6.59 29.64 13.45
CA HIS A 161 5.69 30.64 14.07
C HIS A 161 5.98 30.86 15.58
N ARG A 162 7.13 30.38 16.05
CA ARG A 162 7.71 30.80 17.34
C ARG A 162 8.53 32.06 17.15
#